data_AF-A0A7C2J6A6-F1
#
_entry.id   AF-A0A7C2J6A6-F1
#
_cell.length_a   1.000
_cell.length_b   1.000
_cell.length_c   1.000
_cell.angle_alpha   90.00
_cell.angle_beta   90.00
_cell.angle_gamma   90.00
#
_symmetry.space_group_name_H-M   'P 1'
#
loop_
_entity.id
_entity.type
_entity.pdbx_description
1 polymer ?
#
loop_
_entity_poly.entity_id
_entity_poly.type
_entity_poly.pdbx_seq_one_letter_code
_entity_poly.pdbx_strand_id
1 'polypeptide(L)' 'WVDWERYSARQDARMALGGFVGTATFEGDLAPFVPFLRLGEIVHLGKGISFGLGKYHVAAYEV' A
#
# COMPACT_ATOMS: atom_id res chain seq x y z
N TRP A 1 10.20 7.64 0.35
CA TRP A 1 9.20 7.79 -0.72
C TRP A 1 9.84 7.31 -2.01
N VAL A 2 9.15 6.48 -2.78
CA VAL A 2 9.62 5.96 -4.06
C VAL A 2 8.71 6.50 -5.15
N ASP A 3 9.30 7.30 -6.04
CA ASP A 3 8.61 7.85 -7.21
C ASP A 3 8.68 6.89 -8.38
N TRP A 4 7.59 6.81 -9.14
CA TRP A 4 7.54 6.08 -10.39
C TRP A 4 6.49 6.69 -11.33
N GLU A 5 6.56 6.38 -12.62
CA GLU A 5 5.65 6.96 -13.59
C GLU A 5 4.99 5.88 -14.45
N ARG A 6 3.80 6.21 -14.96
CA ARG A 6 3.17 5.46 -16.05
C ARG A 6 2.66 6.38 -17.14
N TYR A 7 2.69 5.91 -18.38
CA TYR A 7 1.98 6.60 -19.46
C TYR A 7 0.49 6.23 -19.46
N SER A 8 -0.38 7.23 -19.63
CA SER A 8 -1.82 7.04 -19.78
C SER A 8 -2.21 7.33 -21.22
N ALA A 9 -2.47 6.29 -22.00
CA ALA A 9 -2.94 6.47 -23.38
C ALA A 9 -4.30 7.21 -23.44
N ARG A 10 -5.15 7.05 -22.42
CA ARG A 10 -6.44 7.77 -22.33
C ARG A 10 -6.27 9.28 -22.14
N GLN A 11 -5.24 9.69 -21.40
CA GLN A 11 -4.99 11.10 -21.07
C GLN A 11 -3.86 11.72 -21.90
N ASP A 12 -3.22 10.90 -22.74
CA ASP A 12 -2.04 11.24 -23.52
C ASP A 12 -0.93 11.91 -22.69
N ALA A 13 -0.70 11.39 -21.48
CA ALA A 13 0.18 12.03 -20.50
C ALA A 13 0.91 11.01 -19.62
N ARG A 14 2.10 11.39 -19.14
CA ARG A 14 2.82 10.69 -18.07
C ARG A 14 2.20 11.08 -16.73
N MET A 15 1.82 10.08 -15.95
CA MET A 15 1.26 10.24 -14.63
C MET A 15 2.33 9.97 -13.59
N ALA A 16 2.56 10.94 -12.71
CA ALA A 16 3.36 10.75 -11.52
C ALA A 16 2.61 9.85 -10.53
N LEU A 17 3.27 8.76 -10.14
CA LEU A 17 2.83 7.85 -9.11
C LEU A 17 3.94 7.75 -8.05
N GLY A 18 3.57 7.35 -6.84
CA GLY A 18 4.55 7.23 -5.78
C GLY A 18 3.92 6.78 -4.49
N GLY A 19 4.77 6.33 -3.58
CA GLY A 19 4.34 5.90 -2.26
C GLY A 19 5.50 5.52 -1.36
N PHE A 20 5.15 4.99 -0.20
CA PHE A 20 6.11 4.43 0.74
C PHE A 20 6.44 2.99 0.37
N VAL A 21 7.72 2.65 0.44
CA VAL A 21 8.23 1.28 0.33
C VAL A 21 9.13 1.07 1.54
N GLY A 22 8.88 -0.01 2.28
CA GLY A 22 9.59 -0.33 3.50
C GLY A 22 8.67 -0.98 4.52
N THR A 23 9.10 -0.94 5.78
CA THR A 23 8.38 -1.54 6.91
C THR A 23 7.86 -0.45 7.82
N ALA A 24 6.66 -0.65 8.36
CA ALA A 24 6.07 0.20 9.39
C ALA A 24 5.66 -0.68 10.57
N THR A 25 6.04 -0.27 11.78
CA THR A 25 5.69 -0.93 13.03
C THR A 25 4.69 -0.05 13.77
N PHE A 26 3.64 -0.67 14.31
CA PHE A 26 2.60 0.00 15.08
C PHE A 26 2.49 -0.64 16.45
N GLU A 27 2.16 0.13 17.48
CA GLU A 27 1.99 -0.32 18.87
C GLU A 27 0.65 0.17 19.45
N GLY A 28 0.13 -0.56 20.45
CA GLY A 28 -1.14 -0.27 21.11
C GLY A 28 -2.18 -1.38 20.97
N ASP A 29 -3.46 -1.05 21.22
CA ASP A 29 -4.58 -1.99 21.00
C ASP A 29 -4.91 -2.08 19.50
N LEU A 30 -4.25 -3.02 18.82
CA LEU A 30 -4.42 -3.24 17.40
C LEU A 30 -5.53 -4.25 17.08
N ALA A 31 -6.08 -4.95 18.08
CA ALA A 31 -7.06 -6.02 17.86
C ALA A 31 -8.26 -5.59 17.00
N PRO A 32 -8.85 -4.39 17.17
CA PRO A 32 -9.95 -3.92 16.32
C PRO A 32 -9.56 -3.73 14.83
N PHE A 33 -8.27 -3.52 14.56
CA PHE A 33 -7.75 -3.21 13.23
C PHE A 33 -7.24 -4.43 12.47
N VAL A 34 -6.91 -5.52 13.17
CA VAL A 34 -6.38 -6.75 12.56
C VAL A 34 -7.21 -7.24 11.36
N PRO A 35 -8.56 -7.29 11.40
CA PRO A 35 -9.35 -7.73 10.24
C PRO A 35 -9.13 -6.85 9.00
N PHE A 36 -9.00 -5.53 9.20
CA PHE A 36 -8.78 -4.58 8.11
C PHE A 36 -7.34 -4.64 7.57
N LEU A 37 -6.36 -4.85 8.45
CA LEU A 37 -4.97 -5.04 8.06
C LEU A 37 -4.81 -6.33 7.23
N ARG A 38 -5.47 -7.42 7.63
CA ARG A 38 -5.49 -8.67 6.84
C ARG A 38 -6.21 -8.51 5.51
N LEU A 39 -7.33 -7.79 5.49
CA LEU A 39 -8.05 -7.48 4.25
C LEU A 39 -7.15 -6.70 3.27
N GLY A 40 -6.37 -5.74 3.77
CA GLY A 40 -5.46 -4.93 2.94
C GLY A 40 -4.32 -5.72 2.30
N GLU A 41 -3.94 -6.90 2.81
CA GLU A 41 -3.00 -7.81 2.11
C GLU A 41 -3.58 -8.32 0.78
N ILE A 42 -4.92 -8.40 0.68
CA ILE A 42 -5.64 -8.89 -0.51
C ILE A 42 -6.02 -7.72 -1.43
N VAL A 43 -6.62 -6.67 -0.86
CA VAL A 43 -7.19 -5.56 -1.66
C VAL A 43 -6.23 -4.39 -1.88
N HIS A 44 -5.05 -4.46 -1.27
CA HIS A 44 -4.07 -3.36 -1.17
C HIS A 44 -4.64 -2.15 -0.39
N LEU A 45 -3.81 -1.14 -0.14
CA LEU A 45 -4.20 0.05 0.63
C LEU A 45 -3.79 1.36 -0.06
N GLY A 46 -4.68 2.35 -0.01
CA GLY A 46 -4.39 3.73 -0.43
C GLY A 46 -4.78 4.04 -1.88
N LYS A 47 -4.12 5.03 -2.48
CA LYS A 47 -4.42 5.49 -3.84
C LYS A 47 -3.68 4.64 -4.88
N GLY A 48 -4.34 4.34 -5.98
CA GLY A 48 -3.70 3.67 -7.13
C GLY A 48 -3.59 2.15 -6.99
N ILE A 49 -4.41 1.52 -6.15
CA ILE A 49 -4.44 0.06 -5.96
C ILE A 49 -4.60 -0.70 -7.28
N SER A 50 -5.42 -0.19 -8.21
CA SER A 50 -5.64 -0.78 -9.54
C SER A 50 -4.41 -0.69 -10.45
N PHE A 51 -3.40 0.11 -10.08
CA PHE A 51 -2.11 0.21 -10.75
C PHE A 51 -1.00 -0.52 -9.98
N GLY A 52 -1.35 -1.37 -9.02
CA GLY A 52 -0.41 -2.20 -8.27
C GLY A 52 0.23 -1.54 -7.04
N LEU A 53 -0.20 -0.33 -6.66
CA LEU A 53 0.30 0.33 -5.43
C LEU A 53 -0.35 -0.27 -4.19
N GLY A 54 0.29 -0.02 -3.04
CA GLY A 54 -0.31 -0.28 -1.73
C GLY A 54 -0.29 -1.74 -1.30
N LYS A 55 0.47 -2.59 -1.99
CA LYS A 55 0.66 -3.99 -1.61
C LYS A 55 1.57 -4.07 -0.39
N TYR A 56 1.14 -4.82 0.61
CA TYR A 56 1.93 -5.13 1.79
C TYR A 56 1.58 -6.53 2.31
N HIS A 57 2.33 -6.98 3.31
CA HIS A 57 2.01 -8.15 4.11
C HIS A 57 2.15 -7.78 5.60
N VAL A 58 1.33 -8.41 6.45
CA VAL A 58 1.43 -8.26 7.90
C VAL A 58 2.35 -9.36 8.41
N ALA A 59 3.56 -8.96 8.79
CA ALA A 59 4.50 -9.85 9.47
C ALA A 59 4.03 -10.11 10.91
N ALA A 60 4.19 -11.35 11.39
CA ALA A 60 4.14 -11.62 12.81
C ALA A 60 5.39 -10.99 13.45
N TYR A 61 5.20 -10.29 14.56
CA TYR A 61 6.30 -9.77 15.37
C TYR A 61 6.34 -10.59 16.65
N GLU A 62 7.41 -11.35 16.86
CA GLU A 62 7.69 -11.96 18.15
C GLU A 62 8.34 -10.89 19.04
N VAL A 63 7.86 -10.81 20.29
CA VAL A 63 8.41 -9.91 21.33
C VAL A 63 9.66 -10.52 21.93
#